data_AF-A0A9D5BKF2-F1
#
_entry.id   AF-A0A9D5BKF2-F1
#
_cell.length_a   1.000
_cell.length_b   1.000
_cell.length_c   1.000
_cell.angle_alpha   90.00
_cell.angle_beta   90.00
_cell.angle_gamma   90.00
#
_symmetry.space_group_name_H-M   'P 1'
#
loop_
_entity.id
_entity.type
_entity.pdbx_description
1 polymer ?
#
loop_
_entity_poly.entity_id
_entity_poly.type
_entity_poly.pdbx_seq_one_letter_code
_entity_poly.pdbx_strand_id
1 'polypeptide(L)'
;GDNVGDCAARGADLFESIAAEIISAMILGGTMAQRCKIEDPSGFILFPLVVHSFDLIVSSVGIFSIRGTRESGVMAPMEDPMAILQKGYSVTIVLAVLAFGL
;
A
#
# COMPACT_ATOMS: atom_id res chain seq x y z
N GLY A 1 -12.39 17.14 -17.50
CA GLY A 1 -11.79 18.00 -16.46
C GLY A 1 -10.83 17.13 -15.69
N ASP A 2 -9.56 17.16 -16.09
CA ASP A 2 -8.58 16.09 -15.87
C ASP A 2 -8.33 15.81 -14.37
N ASN A 3 -8.45 16.83 -13.51
CA ASN A 3 -8.33 16.64 -12.06
C ASN A 3 -9.48 15.82 -11.44
N VAL A 4 -10.72 15.99 -11.93
CA VAL A 4 -11.91 15.34 -11.35
C VAL A 4 -12.03 13.90 -11.86
N GLY A 5 -11.65 13.66 -13.12
CA GLY A 5 -11.64 12.33 -13.72
C GLY A 5 -10.43 11.49 -13.28
N ASP A 6 -9.22 12.02 -13.41
CA ASP A 6 -8.02 11.18 -13.27
C ASP A 6 -7.50 11.09 -11.84
N CYS A 7 -7.64 12.17 -11.04
CA CYS A 7 -7.18 12.14 -9.64
C CYS A 7 -8.30 11.76 -8.68
N ALA A 8 -9.45 12.45 -8.72
CA ALA A 8 -10.50 12.20 -7.74
C ALA A 8 -11.18 10.84 -7.95
N ALA A 9 -11.46 10.43 -9.20
CA ALA A 9 -12.08 9.14 -9.45
C ALA A 9 -11.13 7.97 -9.16
N ARG A 10 -9.84 8.05 -9.55
CA ARG A 10 -8.84 7.03 -9.19
C ARG A 10 -8.66 6.91 -7.67
N GLY A 11 -8.65 8.02 -6.95
CA GLY A 11 -8.56 8.01 -5.49
C GLY A 11 -9.76 7.31 -4.83
N ALA A 12 -10.98 7.60 -5.31
CA ALA A 12 -12.19 6.96 -4.82
C ALA A 12 -12.25 5.46 -5.15
N ASP A 13 -11.88 5.08 -6.36
CA ASP A 13 -11.83 3.68 -6.83
C ASP A 13 -10.83 2.83 -6.01
N LEU A 14 -9.65 3.38 -5.73
CA LEU A 14 -8.67 2.75 -4.85
C LEU A 14 -9.17 2.65 -3.41
N PHE A 15 -9.79 3.71 -2.86
CA PHE A 15 -10.35 3.68 -1.52
C PHE A 15 -11.47 2.64 -1.39
N GLU A 16 -12.38 2.57 -2.35
CA GLU A 16 -13.46 1.59 -2.37
C GLU A 16 -12.91 0.16 -2.36
N SER A 17 -11.94 -0.13 -3.23
CA SER A 17 -11.35 -1.46 -3.35
C SER A 17 -10.59 -1.87 -2.09
N ILE A 18 -9.76 -0.97 -1.53
CA ILE A 18 -8.97 -1.23 -0.32
C ILE A 18 -9.87 -1.42 0.90
N ALA A 19 -10.90 -0.56 1.06
CA ALA A 19 -11.85 -0.67 2.15
C ALA A 19 -12.64 -2.00 2.07
N ALA A 20 -13.07 -2.38 0.87
CA ALA A 20 -13.77 -3.64 0.65
C ALA A 20 -12.88 -4.86 0.97
N GLU A 21 -11.60 -4.83 0.59
CA GLU A 21 -10.63 -5.88 0.91
C GLU A 21 -10.46 -6.06 2.42
N ILE A 22 -10.20 -4.97 3.15
CA ILE A 22 -9.99 -5.00 4.60
C ILE A 22 -11.23 -5.52 5.32
N ILE A 23 -12.41 -4.96 5.02
CA ILE A 23 -13.67 -5.38 5.67
C ILE A 23 -13.99 -6.84 5.35
N SER A 24 -13.77 -7.29 4.12
CA SER A 24 -13.94 -8.69 3.72
C SER A 24 -13.05 -9.63 4.55
N ALA A 25 -11.76 -9.29 4.71
CA ALA A 25 -10.82 -10.05 5.52
C ALA A 25 -11.22 -10.07 7.00
N MET A 26 -11.71 -8.95 7.56
CA MET A 26 -12.21 -8.87 8.93
C MET A 26 -13.42 -9.78 9.16
N ILE A 27 -14.39 -9.77 8.25
CA ILE A 27 -15.58 -10.63 8.31
C ILE A 27 -15.16 -12.10 8.20
N LEU A 28 -14.27 -12.43 7.27
CA LEU A 28 -13.75 -13.79 7.10
C LEU A 28 -13.02 -14.29 8.36
N GLY A 29 -12.15 -13.45 8.94
CA GLY A 29 -11.43 -13.76 10.17
C GLY A 29 -12.36 -14.00 11.36
N GLY A 30 -13.31 -13.10 11.58
CA GLY A 30 -14.30 -13.23 12.67
C GLY A 30 -15.19 -14.46 12.52
N THR A 31 -15.67 -14.73 11.30
CA THR A 31 -16.53 -15.90 11.04
C THR A 31 -15.77 -17.22 11.19
N MET A 32 -14.51 -17.29 10.78
CA MET A 32 -13.65 -18.46 11.00
C MET A 32 -13.34 -18.68 12.48
N ALA A 33 -13.03 -17.63 13.24
CA ALA A 33 -12.80 -17.73 14.68
C ALA A 33 -14.04 -18.29 15.43
N GLN A 34 -15.25 -17.84 15.04
CA GLN A 34 -16.51 -18.39 15.56
C GLN A 34 -16.70 -19.87 15.20
N ARG A 35 -16.44 -20.25 13.94
CA ARG A 35 -16.55 -21.65 13.47
C ARG A 35 -15.61 -22.58 14.23
N CYS A 36 -14.41 -22.12 14.55
CA CYS A 36 -13.38 -22.85 15.28
C CYS A 36 -13.56 -22.79 16.81
N LYS A 37 -14.59 -22.11 17.32
CA LYS A 37 -14.85 -21.90 18.77
C LYS A 37 -13.69 -21.25 19.51
N ILE A 38 -13.02 -20.29 18.87
CA ILE A 38 -11.99 -19.47 19.51
C ILE A 38 -12.67 -18.51 20.49
N GLU A 39 -12.22 -18.49 21.74
CA GLU A 39 -12.84 -17.72 22.83
C GLU A 39 -12.68 -16.20 22.62
N ASP A 40 -11.55 -15.76 22.06
CA ASP A 40 -11.31 -14.37 21.67
C ASP A 40 -11.01 -14.24 20.16
N PRO A 41 -11.97 -13.74 19.34
CA PRO A 41 -11.78 -13.54 17.91
C PRO A 41 -11.08 -12.22 17.56
N SER A 42 -10.80 -11.35 18.54
CA SER A 42 -10.33 -9.97 18.30
C SER A 42 -9.07 -9.92 17.43
N GLY A 43 -8.12 -10.83 17.67
CA GLY A 43 -6.89 -10.93 16.87
C GLY A 43 -7.15 -11.19 15.39
N PHE A 44 -8.10 -12.09 15.06
CA PHE A 44 -8.43 -12.43 13.67
C PHE A 44 -9.14 -11.29 12.93
N ILE A 45 -9.92 -10.49 13.67
CA ILE A 45 -10.62 -9.32 13.12
C ILE A 45 -9.62 -8.16 12.93
N LEU A 46 -8.71 -7.94 13.88
CA LEU A 46 -7.77 -6.81 13.83
C LEU A 46 -6.54 -7.09 12.95
N PHE A 47 -6.19 -8.35 12.72
CA PHE A 47 -5.04 -8.75 11.90
C PHE A 47 -4.94 -8.02 10.54
N PRO A 48 -5.97 -7.98 9.68
CA PRO A 48 -5.87 -7.29 8.39
C PRO A 48 -5.62 -5.77 8.54
N LEU A 49 -6.14 -5.12 9.59
CA LEU A 49 -5.89 -3.70 9.85
C LEU A 49 -4.42 -3.44 10.20
N VAL A 50 -3.83 -4.32 11.01
CA VAL A 50 -2.42 -4.22 11.39
C VAL A 50 -1.53 -4.42 10.17
N VAL A 51 -1.78 -5.47 9.37
CA VAL A 51 -1.03 -5.75 8.13
C VAL A 51 -1.10 -4.55 7.18
N HIS A 52 -2.28 -4.00 6.93
CA HIS A 52 -2.44 -2.86 6.03
C HIS A 52 -1.79 -1.57 6.57
N SER A 53 -1.77 -1.39 7.89
CA SER A 53 -1.04 -0.27 8.51
C SER A 53 0.47 -0.34 8.25
N PHE A 54 1.06 -1.54 8.28
CA PHE A 54 2.46 -1.73 7.90
C PHE A 54 2.71 -1.48 6.42
N ASP A 55 1.79 -1.90 5.55
CA ASP A 55 1.89 -1.67 4.10
C ASP A 55 1.93 -0.17 3.75
N LEU A 56 1.13 0.66 4.44
CA LEU A 56 1.17 2.12 4.30
C LEU A 56 2.52 2.71 4.70
N ILE A 57 3.16 2.18 5.76
CA ILE A 57 4.48 2.63 6.21
C ILE A 57 5.54 2.25 5.17
N VAL A 58 5.54 1.00 4.71
CA VAL A 58 6.47 0.49 3.68
C VAL A 58 6.33 1.28 2.38
N SER A 59 5.09 1.53 1.94
CA SER A 59 4.79 2.33 0.76
C SER A 59 5.26 3.77 0.90
N SER A 60 5.05 4.39 2.07
CA SER A 60 5.55 5.75 2.35
C SER A 60 7.07 5.83 2.25
N VAL A 61 7.79 4.87 2.82
CA VAL A 61 9.27 4.80 2.72
C VAL A 61 9.72 4.62 1.27
N GLY A 62 9.04 3.78 0.49
CA GLY A 62 9.29 3.62 -0.94
C GLY A 62 9.14 4.92 -1.73
N ILE A 63 8.09 5.70 -1.46
CA ILE A 63 7.87 7.02 -2.08
C ILE A 63 9.00 7.98 -1.69
N PHE A 64 9.36 8.05 -0.40
CA PHE A 64 10.43 8.94 0.07
C PHE A 64 11.84 8.53 -0.41
N SER A 65 12.03 7.28 -0.83
CA SER A 65 13.29 6.81 -1.39
C SER A 65 13.59 7.39 -2.78
N ILE A 66 12.55 7.83 -3.50
CA ILE A 66 12.69 8.46 -4.81
C ILE A 66 13.29 9.86 -4.62
N ARG A 67 14.50 10.07 -5.12
CA ARG A 67 15.19 11.36 -5.19
C ARG A 67 15.50 11.69 -6.65
N GLY A 68 15.33 12.95 -7.05
CA GLY A 68 15.94 13.45 -8.30
C GLY A 68 15.00 13.95 -9.39
N THR A 69 13.69 14.14 -9.18
CA THR A 69 12.83 14.57 -10.30
C THR A 69 13.13 15.99 -10.80
N ARG A 70 13.67 16.90 -9.97
CA ARG A 70 14.03 18.28 -10.39
C ARG A 70 15.09 18.92 -9.49
N GLU A 71 16.38 18.71 -9.73
CA GLU A 71 17.34 19.78 -9.40
C GLU A 71 17.17 20.88 -10.46
N SER A 72 16.39 21.92 -10.12
CA SER A 72 16.25 23.10 -10.98
C SER A 72 17.60 23.82 -11.07
N GLY A 73 18.45 23.42 -12.02
CA GLY A 73 19.73 24.08 -12.28
C GLY A 73 20.81 23.20 -12.90
N VAL A 74 20.68 21.87 -12.84
CA VAL A 74 21.68 20.95 -13.42
C VAL A 74 21.09 20.30 -14.67
N MET A 75 21.77 20.48 -15.80
CA MET A 75 21.49 19.78 -17.06
C MET A 75 21.88 18.30 -16.90
N ALA A 76 21.17 17.57 -16.05
CA ALA A 76 21.25 16.12 -15.98
C ALA A 76 20.48 15.55 -17.18
N PRO A 77 20.96 14.45 -17.80
CA PRO A 77 20.18 13.75 -18.82
C PRO A 77 18.82 13.37 -18.23
N MET A 78 17.74 13.65 -18.96
CA MET A 78 16.37 13.29 -18.56
C MET A 78 16.29 11.78 -18.39
N GLU A 79 16.32 11.31 -17.15
CA GLU A 79 16.02 9.90 -16.85
C GLU A 79 14.55 9.63 -17.22
N ASP A 80 14.29 8.45 -17.80
CA ASP A 80 12.94 8.01 -18.11
C ASP A 80 12.08 8.01 -16.82
N PRO A 81 10.95 8.76 -16.78
CA PRO A 81 10.06 8.79 -15.61
C PRO A 81 9.62 7.40 -15.16
N MET A 82 9.47 6.46 -16.10
CA MET A 82 9.11 5.08 -15.78
C MET A 82 10.25 4.38 -15.02
N ALA A 83 11.51 4.60 -15.39
CA ALA A 83 12.66 4.03 -14.71
C ALA A 83 12.80 4.56 -13.27
N ILE A 84 12.52 5.85 -13.03
CA ILE A 84 12.50 6.43 -11.68
C ILE A 84 11.42 5.77 -10.82
N LEU A 85 10.21 5.61 -11.37
CA LEU A 85 9.10 4.96 -10.67
C LEU A 85 9.42 3.49 -10.34
N GLN A 86 10.04 2.77 -11.28
CA GLN A 86 10.48 1.38 -11.08
C GLN A 86 11.55 1.25 -9.98
N LYS A 87 12.48 2.21 -9.88
CA LYS A 87 13.48 2.24 -8.77
C LYS A 87 12.78 2.32 -7.41
N GLY A 88 11.83 3.26 -7.25
CA GLY A 88 11.05 3.39 -6.01
C GLY A 88 10.20 2.15 -5.70
N TYR A 89 9.53 1.59 -6.71
CA TYR A 89 8.74 0.36 -6.59
C TYR A 89 9.59 -0.83 -6.14
N SER A 90 10.81 -0.97 -6.66
CA SER A 90 11.75 -2.02 -6.25
C SER A 90 12.11 -1.91 -4.76
N VAL A 91 12.35 -0.69 -4.26
CA VAL A 91 12.60 -0.45 -2.82
C VAL A 91 11.40 -0.87 -1.98
N THR A 92 10.19 -0.51 -2.38
CA THR A 92 8.95 -0.93 -1.69
C THR A 92 8.83 -2.46 -1.64
N ILE A 93 9.07 -3.17 -2.76
CA ILE A 93 8.99 -4.64 -2.80
C ILE A 93 10.00 -5.27 -1.84
N VAL A 94 11.26 -4.82 -1.87
CA VAL A 94 12.31 -5.38 -1.00
C VAL A 94 11.93 -5.19 0.47
N LEU A 95 11.45 -4.00 0.84
CA LEU A 95 10.99 -3.73 2.20
C LEU A 95 9.77 -4.57 2.58
N ALA A 96 8.81 -4.76 1.67
CA ALA A 96 7.62 -5.58 1.92
C ALA A 96 8.00 -7.06 2.13
N VAL A 97 8.90 -7.60 1.30
CA VAL A 97 9.39 -8.98 1.46
C VAL A 97 10.13 -9.15 2.79
N LEU A 98 10.91 -8.17 3.22
CA LEU A 98 11.58 -8.23 4.52
C LEU A 98 10.60 -8.10 5.70
N ALA A 99 9.55 -7.28 5.56
CA ALA A 99 8.57 -7.06 6.61
C ALA A 99 7.58 -8.21 6.80
N PHE A 100 7.20 -8.91 5.70
CA PHE A 100 6.17 -9.96 5.72
C PHE A 100 6.70 -11.37 5.43
N GLY A 101 7.89 -11.50 4.83
CA GLY A 101 8.47 -12.78 4.41
C GLY A 101 9.46 -13.39 5.42
N LEU A 102 9.74 -12.70 6.52
CA LEU A 102 10.68 -13.10 7.58
C LEU A 102 9.91 -13.30 8.88
#